data_AF-A0A427UJH1-F1
#
_entry.id   AF-A0A427UJH1-F1
#
_cell.length_a   1.000
_cell.length_b   1.000
_cell.length_c   1.000
_cell.angle_alpha   90.00
_cell.angle_beta   90.00
_cell.angle_gamma   90.00
#
_symmetry.space_group_name_H-M   'P 1'
#
loop_
_entity.id
_entity.type
_entity.pdbx_description
1 polymer ?
#
loop_
_entity_poly.entity_id
_entity_poly.type
_entity_poly.pdbx_seq_one_letter_code
_entity_poly.pdbx_strand_id
1 'polypeptide(L)'
;MMKFFTRLLGNGQSTIAKRELYLFQTGNVQRAYTNGDAFIEHAGVVYEPHVIKRGSHKSGRDLEKQTMEIEFSLLSVFAQNLSRSELEEITTVQMFSYEGVEFRQFWSGRLTKVKPHDEGIKLQFETEYTKVGRNAVTRKIQATCPYRLFDQDCRLAKANYAVKTTIKSVDKLNMELRGLEAYADNYFLIGMIEDPSGVLITIDSSKGNQLVLKRRFDSFSNIAISDAEYTALMDDIALKTQALADAQAALALKQTAYEQALEALNNAAPEDPNYQDLVDALALAETEKNAAADAIPIAEAELRSAEEAVPYVTLYPGCLKTPDACKAYSNLPNYGGFPFVPGDNPLVRQVV
;
A
#
# COMPACT_ATOMS: atom_id res chain seq x y z
N MET A 1 4.18 -24.99 -31.35
CA MET A 1 4.49 -24.49 -32.72
C MET A 1 3.27 -23.72 -33.21
N MET A 2 3.20 -22.42 -32.89
CA MET A 2 2.02 -21.59 -33.11
C MET A 2 2.11 -20.99 -34.52
N LYS A 3 1.16 -21.32 -35.40
CA LYS A 3 1.14 -20.83 -36.78
C LYS A 3 0.75 -19.34 -36.78
N PHE A 4 1.73 -18.46 -36.98
CA PHE A 4 1.46 -17.07 -37.32
C PHE A 4 0.67 -17.04 -38.63
N PHE A 5 -0.58 -16.55 -38.59
CA PHE A 5 -1.36 -16.29 -39.81
C PHE A 5 -0.69 -15.13 -40.57
N THR A 6 0.21 -15.49 -41.48
CA THR A 6 0.84 -14.55 -42.39
C THR A 6 -0.13 -14.32 -43.54
N ARG A 7 -0.75 -13.14 -43.60
CA ARG A 7 -1.61 -12.78 -44.75
C ARG A 7 -0.69 -12.41 -45.91
N LEU A 8 -0.55 -13.31 -46.88
CA LEU A 8 0.11 -13.02 -48.16
C LEU A 8 -0.78 -12.06 -48.96
N LEU A 9 -0.24 -10.90 -49.33
CA LEU A 9 -0.88 -10.07 -50.34
C LEU A 9 -0.75 -10.74 -51.71
N GLY A 10 -1.66 -10.44 -52.66
CA GLY A 10 -1.71 -11.07 -53.99
C GLY A 10 -0.45 -10.90 -54.87
N ASN A 11 0.55 -10.17 -54.39
CA ASN A 11 1.87 -9.94 -54.99
C ASN A 11 3.01 -10.70 -54.27
N GLY A 12 2.72 -11.65 -53.37
CA GLY A 12 3.72 -12.53 -52.76
C GLY A 12 4.57 -11.91 -51.65
N GLN A 13 4.29 -10.66 -51.24
CA GLN A 13 4.94 -10.04 -50.09
C GLN A 13 4.24 -10.46 -48.78
N SER A 14 5.02 -11.02 -47.85
CA SER A 14 4.61 -11.14 -46.44
C SER A 14 4.70 -9.76 -45.80
N THR A 15 3.55 -9.17 -45.45
CA THR A 15 3.55 -7.99 -44.59
C THR A 15 3.44 -8.48 -43.16
N ILE A 16 4.58 -8.55 -42.45
CA ILE A 16 4.52 -8.62 -40.99
C ILE A 16 3.92 -7.29 -40.55
N ALA A 17 2.62 -7.28 -40.28
CA ALA A 17 1.93 -6.07 -39.86
C ALA A 17 2.56 -5.61 -38.54
N LYS A 18 3.13 -4.41 -38.56
CA LYS A 18 3.67 -3.77 -37.36
C LYS A 18 2.57 -3.67 -36.29
N ARG A 19 2.80 -4.32 -35.15
CA ARG A 19 1.89 -4.26 -34.00
C ARG A 19 2.47 -3.38 -32.92
N GLU A 20 1.58 -2.80 -32.14
CA GLU A 20 1.94 -2.01 -30.97
C GLU A 20 1.55 -2.80 -29.73
N LEU A 21 2.52 -2.93 -28.83
CA LEU A 21 2.37 -3.61 -27.55
C LEU A 21 2.42 -2.56 -26.44
N TYR A 22 1.56 -2.71 -25.46
CA TYR A 22 1.36 -1.76 -24.38
C TYR A 22 1.47 -2.51 -23.06
N LEU A 23 2.40 -2.09 -22.21
CA LEU A 23 2.60 -2.64 -20.88
C LEU A 23 2.23 -1.59 -19.85
N PHE A 24 1.07 -1.75 -19.23
CA PHE A 24 0.60 -0.90 -18.14
C PHE A 24 0.99 -1.50 -16.80
N GLN A 25 1.48 -0.66 -15.91
CA GLN A 25 1.81 -1.01 -14.53
C GLN A 25 1.06 -0.05 -13.60
N THR A 26 0.17 -0.58 -12.76
CA THR A 26 -0.52 0.15 -11.70
C THR A 26 -0.15 -0.51 -10.38
N GLY A 27 0.65 0.16 -9.56
CA GLY A 27 1.24 -0.45 -8.36
C GLY A 27 2.00 -1.74 -8.71
N ASN A 28 1.54 -2.87 -8.15
CA ASN A 28 2.10 -4.20 -8.42
C ASN A 28 1.38 -4.97 -9.53
N VAL A 29 0.31 -4.40 -10.10
CA VAL A 29 -0.53 -5.06 -11.10
C VAL A 29 -0.07 -4.69 -12.51
N GLN A 30 0.31 -5.70 -13.27
CA GLN A 30 0.68 -5.58 -14.68
C GLN A 30 -0.50 -5.92 -15.60
N ARG A 31 -0.70 -5.15 -16.67
CA ARG A 31 -1.65 -5.42 -17.75
C ARG A 31 -0.98 -5.19 -19.10
N ALA A 32 -1.08 -6.17 -19.99
CA ALA A 32 -0.39 -6.16 -21.27
C ALA A 32 -1.40 -6.26 -22.43
N TYR A 33 -1.42 -5.26 -23.31
CA TYR A 33 -2.36 -5.18 -24.42
C TYR A 33 -1.66 -5.01 -25.76
N THR A 34 -2.32 -5.45 -26.83
CA THR A 34 -1.89 -5.21 -28.21
C THR A 34 -3.03 -4.62 -29.03
N ASN A 35 -2.70 -3.74 -29.98
CA ASN A 35 -3.64 -3.35 -31.03
C ASN A 35 -3.77 -4.43 -32.13
N GLY A 36 -3.09 -5.55 -31.94
CA GLY A 36 -3.20 -6.76 -32.73
C GLY A 36 -4.56 -7.46 -32.59
N ASP A 37 -4.85 -8.35 -33.52
CA ASP A 37 -6.02 -9.23 -33.55
C ASP A 37 -5.75 -10.61 -32.94
N ALA A 38 -4.55 -10.84 -32.40
CA ALA A 38 -4.13 -12.10 -31.78
C ALA A 38 -3.23 -11.85 -30.58
N PHE A 39 -3.26 -12.79 -29.63
CA PHE A 39 -2.34 -12.80 -28.50
C PHE A 39 -0.89 -12.84 -28.98
N ILE A 40 -0.05 -12.01 -28.37
CA ILE A 40 1.38 -11.96 -28.67
C ILE A 40 2.13 -12.26 -27.39
N GLU A 41 2.94 -13.32 -27.40
CA GLU A 41 3.84 -13.64 -26.29
C GLU A 41 5.24 -13.12 -26.62
N HIS A 42 5.80 -12.30 -25.73
CA HIS A 42 7.16 -11.81 -25.86
C HIS A 42 7.80 -11.64 -24.49
N ALA A 43 9.02 -12.16 -24.31
CA ALA A 43 9.79 -12.07 -23.06
C ALA A 43 9.01 -12.53 -21.81
N GLY A 44 8.17 -13.57 -21.94
CA GLY A 44 7.35 -14.10 -20.84
C GLY A 44 6.10 -13.28 -20.51
N VAL A 45 5.80 -12.24 -21.28
CA VAL A 45 4.56 -11.44 -21.15
C VAL A 45 3.62 -11.78 -22.30
N VAL A 46 2.36 -12.07 -21.95
CA VAL A 46 1.27 -12.32 -22.91
C VAL A 46 0.47 -11.04 -23.09
N TYR A 47 0.53 -10.46 -24.28
CA TYR A 47 -0.22 -9.26 -24.67
C TYR A 47 -1.56 -9.66 -25.28
N GLU A 48 -2.64 -9.18 -24.67
CA GLU A 48 -4.03 -9.47 -25.06
C GLU A 48 -4.53 -8.49 -26.15
N PRO A 49 -5.20 -8.97 -27.21
CA PRO A 49 -5.88 -8.13 -28.19
C PRO A 49 -6.90 -7.20 -27.53
N HIS A 50 -6.76 -5.90 -27.76
CA HIS A 50 -7.69 -4.91 -27.20
C HIS A 50 -8.02 -3.81 -28.20
N VAL A 51 -9.23 -3.27 -28.11
CA VAL A 51 -9.62 -2.08 -28.88
C VAL A 51 -8.95 -0.86 -28.26
N ILE A 52 -7.72 -0.61 -28.71
CA ILE A 52 -6.84 0.45 -28.23
C ILE A 52 -6.36 1.31 -29.40
N LYS A 53 -6.41 2.63 -29.24
CA LYS A 53 -5.88 3.59 -30.20
C LYS A 53 -4.99 4.57 -29.46
N ARG A 54 -3.99 5.14 -30.11
CA ARG A 54 -3.16 6.20 -29.53
C ARG A 54 -3.14 7.44 -30.41
N GLY A 55 -2.90 8.58 -29.79
CA GLY A 55 -2.60 9.82 -30.48
C GLY A 55 -1.28 9.76 -31.26
N SER A 56 -1.09 10.75 -32.13
CA SER A 56 0.19 10.93 -32.83
C SER A 56 1.27 11.38 -31.84
N HIS A 57 2.45 10.79 -31.95
CA HIS A 57 3.62 11.23 -31.21
C HIS A 57 4.19 12.47 -31.89
N LYS A 58 4.06 13.64 -31.26
CA LYS A 58 4.71 14.87 -31.74
C LYS A 58 6.12 14.94 -31.13
N SER A 59 7.14 14.58 -31.91
CA SER A 59 8.55 14.76 -31.55
C SER A 59 8.97 16.23 -31.71
N GLY A 60 8.58 17.08 -30.75
CA GLY A 60 9.04 18.46 -30.65
C GLY A 60 10.30 18.60 -29.79
N ARG A 61 11.04 19.72 -29.93
CA ARG A 61 12.19 20.05 -29.05
C ARG A 61 11.78 20.29 -27.59
N ASP A 62 10.50 20.59 -27.35
CA ASP A 62 9.92 20.82 -26.03
C ASP A 62 9.54 19.47 -25.40
N LEU A 63 10.52 18.87 -24.70
CA LEU A 63 10.37 17.60 -23.99
C LEU A 63 9.33 17.67 -22.85
N GLU A 64 9.06 18.87 -22.29
CA GLU A 64 8.13 19.08 -21.18
C GLU A 64 6.66 18.90 -21.57
N LYS A 65 6.34 19.00 -22.87
CA LYS A 65 4.95 18.93 -23.38
C LYS A 65 4.64 17.65 -24.16
N GLN A 66 5.50 16.64 -24.09
CA GLN A 66 5.25 15.38 -24.78
C GLN A 66 4.23 14.52 -24.02
N THR A 67 2.95 14.78 -24.30
CA THR A 67 1.83 13.94 -23.84
C THR A 67 1.55 12.83 -24.84
N MET A 68 1.15 11.66 -24.34
CA MET A 68 0.57 10.57 -25.15
C MET A 68 -0.87 10.34 -24.71
N GLU A 69 -1.81 10.41 -25.65
CA GLU A 69 -3.19 10.01 -25.39
C GLU A 69 -3.40 8.57 -25.90
N ILE A 70 -3.95 7.71 -25.05
CA ILE A 70 -4.34 6.34 -25.37
C ILE A 70 -5.83 6.22 -25.11
N GLU A 71 -6.58 5.83 -26.12
CA GLU A 71 -8.03 5.68 -26.08
C GLU A 71 -8.41 4.21 -26.05
N PHE A 72 -9.21 3.87 -25.03
CA PHE A 72 -9.83 2.57 -24.86
C PHE A 72 -11.31 2.65 -25.20
N SER A 73 -11.91 1.53 -25.61
CA SER A 73 -13.37 1.39 -25.63
C SER A 73 -13.98 1.63 -24.24
N LEU A 74 -15.19 2.20 -24.19
CA LEU A 74 -15.96 2.30 -22.94
C LEU A 74 -16.15 0.97 -22.22
N LEU A 75 -16.11 -0.17 -22.93
CA LEU A 75 -16.26 -1.50 -22.34
C LEU A 75 -14.98 -2.04 -21.70
N SER A 76 -13.86 -1.33 -21.82
CA SER A 76 -12.62 -1.73 -21.18
C SER A 76 -12.75 -1.65 -19.66
N VAL A 77 -12.79 -2.81 -19.01
CA VAL A 77 -12.79 -2.91 -17.54
C VAL A 77 -11.57 -2.19 -16.96
N PHE A 78 -10.40 -2.32 -17.59
CA PHE A 78 -9.19 -1.63 -17.19
C PHE A 78 -9.35 -0.09 -17.20
N ALA A 79 -9.82 0.49 -18.31
CA ALA A 79 -9.97 1.94 -18.40
C ALA A 79 -11.13 2.47 -17.55
N GLN A 80 -12.22 1.70 -17.38
CA GLN A 80 -13.30 2.04 -16.43
C GLN A 80 -12.79 2.08 -14.99
N ASN A 81 -11.97 1.09 -14.60
CA ASN A 81 -11.37 1.06 -13.27
C ASN A 81 -10.49 2.28 -13.06
N LEU A 82 -9.58 2.58 -13.99
CA LEU A 82 -8.77 3.80 -13.92
C LEU A 82 -9.62 5.06 -13.85
N SER A 83 -10.77 5.15 -14.53
CA SER A 83 -11.65 6.32 -14.41
C SER A 83 -12.28 6.47 -13.01
N ARG A 84 -12.37 5.40 -12.23
CA ARG A 84 -12.89 5.42 -10.85
C ARG A 84 -11.76 5.59 -9.83
N SER A 85 -10.59 5.02 -10.10
CA SER A 85 -9.46 4.90 -9.17
C SER A 85 -8.17 5.58 -9.65
N GLU A 86 -8.24 6.53 -10.58
CA GLU A 86 -7.07 7.13 -11.25
C GLU A 86 -5.98 7.64 -10.30
N LEU A 87 -6.37 8.03 -9.09
CA LEU A 87 -5.50 8.62 -8.08
C LEU A 87 -5.28 7.71 -6.87
N GLU A 88 -5.65 6.44 -6.98
CA GLU A 88 -5.36 5.43 -5.95
C GLU A 88 -3.89 5.02 -6.03
N GLU A 89 -3.42 4.68 -7.22
CA GLU A 89 -2.05 4.25 -7.46
C GLU A 89 -1.44 4.94 -8.68
N ILE A 90 -0.10 4.95 -8.72
CA ILE A 90 0.61 5.46 -9.90
C ILE A 90 0.51 4.44 -11.02
N THR A 91 -0.13 4.83 -12.13
CA THR A 91 -0.13 4.06 -13.36
C THR A 91 0.92 4.57 -14.34
N THR A 92 1.73 3.66 -14.89
CA THR A 92 2.68 3.94 -15.98
C THR A 92 2.38 3.06 -17.18
N VAL A 93 2.86 3.48 -18.35
CA VAL A 93 2.80 2.69 -19.59
C VAL A 93 4.16 2.67 -20.27
N GLN A 94 4.52 1.51 -20.80
CA GLN A 94 5.60 1.33 -21.77
C GLN A 94 5.00 0.86 -23.08
N MET A 95 5.46 1.43 -24.19
CA MET A 95 4.92 1.18 -25.53
C MET A 95 6.01 0.67 -26.45
N PHE A 96 5.73 -0.43 -27.12
CA PHE A 96 6.70 -1.15 -27.95
C PHE A 96 6.16 -1.36 -29.36
N SER A 97 7.03 -1.26 -30.35
CA SER A 97 6.75 -1.75 -31.70
C SER A 97 7.21 -3.20 -31.82
N TYR A 98 6.36 -4.04 -32.41
CA TYR A 98 6.62 -5.45 -32.63
C TYR A 98 6.43 -5.85 -34.09
N GLU A 99 7.47 -6.42 -34.68
CA GLU A 99 7.51 -6.90 -36.08
C GLU A 99 8.08 -8.33 -36.13
N GLY A 100 7.48 -9.23 -35.34
CA GLY A 100 7.79 -10.66 -35.32
C GLY A 100 9.07 -11.04 -34.55
N VAL A 101 10.19 -10.37 -34.85
CA VAL A 101 11.45 -10.54 -34.12
C VAL A 101 11.97 -9.21 -33.55
N GLU A 102 11.66 -8.10 -34.21
CA GLU A 102 12.01 -6.79 -33.69
C GLU A 102 11.02 -6.37 -32.60
N PHE A 103 11.55 -6.09 -31.42
CA PHE A 103 10.82 -5.54 -30.28
C PHE A 103 11.58 -4.31 -29.78
N ARG A 104 10.98 -3.13 -29.91
CA ARG A 104 11.62 -1.85 -29.56
C ARG A 104 10.66 -0.96 -28.79
N GLN A 105 11.09 -0.53 -27.60
CA GLN A 105 10.38 0.52 -26.87
C GLN A 105 10.52 1.85 -27.62
N PHE A 106 9.41 2.53 -27.85
CA PHE A 106 9.40 3.84 -28.50
C PHE A 106 8.81 4.95 -27.63
N TRP A 107 8.07 4.60 -26.57
CA TRP A 107 7.51 5.59 -25.65
C TRP A 107 7.27 4.99 -24.27
N SER A 108 7.39 5.82 -23.24
CA SER A 108 6.94 5.48 -21.89
C SER A 108 6.56 6.73 -21.11
N GLY A 109 5.65 6.58 -20.16
CA GLY A 109 5.22 7.71 -19.34
C GLY A 109 4.24 7.30 -18.24
N ARG A 110 3.82 8.31 -17.48
CA ARG A 110 2.94 8.17 -16.32
C ARG A 110 1.58 8.75 -16.63
N LEU A 111 0.52 8.08 -16.18
CA LEU A 111 -0.84 8.57 -16.28
C LEU A 111 -0.97 9.89 -15.51
N THR A 112 -1.59 10.88 -16.13
CA THR A 112 -1.85 12.20 -15.53
C THR A 112 -3.32 12.59 -15.57
N LYS A 113 -4.10 12.04 -16.53
CA LYS A 113 -5.53 12.33 -16.63
C LYS A 113 -6.32 11.20 -17.33
N VAL A 114 -7.48 10.84 -16.79
CA VAL A 114 -8.50 9.99 -17.41
C VAL A 114 -9.68 10.87 -17.79
N LYS A 115 -10.12 10.78 -19.06
CA LYS A 115 -11.26 11.53 -19.60
C LYS A 115 -12.20 10.55 -20.31
N PRO A 116 -13.37 10.23 -19.73
CA PRO A 116 -14.47 9.66 -20.50
C PRO A 116 -14.82 10.60 -21.67
N HIS A 117 -15.03 10.06 -22.87
CA HIS A 117 -15.30 10.85 -24.07
C HIS A 117 -16.15 10.05 -25.07
N ASP A 118 -17.33 10.55 -25.43
CA ASP A 118 -18.30 9.98 -26.41
C ASP A 118 -18.46 8.45 -26.31
N GLU A 119 -17.64 7.68 -27.03
CA GLU A 119 -17.67 6.21 -27.15
C GLU A 119 -16.43 5.50 -26.56
N GLY A 120 -15.54 6.24 -25.88
CA GLY A 120 -14.29 5.74 -25.32
C GLY A 120 -13.87 6.38 -24.00
N ILE A 121 -12.74 5.92 -23.49
CA ILE A 121 -12.04 6.46 -22.32
C ILE A 121 -10.63 6.84 -22.75
N LYS A 122 -10.31 8.13 -22.69
CA LYS A 122 -9.01 8.68 -23.06
C LYS A 122 -8.12 8.77 -21.82
N LEU A 123 -7.00 8.07 -21.85
CA LEU A 123 -5.94 8.10 -20.88
C LEU A 123 -4.83 9.01 -21.40
N GLN A 124 -4.52 10.07 -20.67
CA GLN A 124 -3.44 10.99 -20.98
C GLN A 124 -2.23 10.66 -20.12
N PHE A 125 -1.10 10.40 -20.77
CA PHE A 125 0.18 10.11 -20.14
C PHE A 125 1.19 11.21 -20.46
N GLU A 126 2.13 11.43 -19.55
CA GLU A 126 3.26 12.35 -19.72
C GLU A 126 4.59 11.65 -19.49
N THR A 127 5.64 12.13 -20.13
CA THR A 127 6.99 11.64 -19.84
C THR A 127 7.45 12.10 -18.45
N GLU A 128 8.41 11.39 -17.88
CA GLU A 128 8.99 11.73 -16.57
C GLU A 128 9.75 13.08 -16.55
N TYR A 129 9.94 13.73 -17.70
CA TYR A 129 10.66 15.00 -17.83
C TYR A 129 9.96 16.16 -17.13
N THR A 130 8.64 16.11 -16.91
CA THR A 130 7.88 17.11 -16.14
C THR A 130 8.33 17.21 -14.67
N LYS A 131 9.15 16.26 -14.19
CA LYS A 131 9.81 16.35 -12.88
C LYS A 131 10.98 17.33 -12.86
N VAL A 132 11.68 17.52 -13.98
CA VAL A 132 12.91 18.33 -14.08
C VAL A 132 12.63 19.84 -14.04
N GLY A 133 11.50 20.28 -14.62
CA GLY A 133 11.10 21.69 -14.65
C GLY A 133 10.48 22.22 -13.34
N ARG A 134 10.43 21.43 -12.27
CA ARG A 134 9.83 21.86 -11.00
C ARG A 134 10.78 22.80 -10.27
N ASN A 135 10.24 23.91 -9.76
CA ASN A 135 11.02 24.84 -8.94
C ASN A 135 11.60 24.11 -7.71
N ALA A 136 12.93 24.05 -7.63
CA ALA A 136 13.65 23.36 -6.56
C ALA A 136 13.55 24.06 -5.20
N VAL A 137 13.28 25.38 -5.17
CA VAL A 137 13.16 26.16 -3.94
C VAL A 137 11.72 26.55 -3.70
N THR A 138 11.03 25.76 -2.87
CA THR A 138 9.61 25.99 -2.52
C THR A 138 9.41 26.68 -1.18
N ARG A 139 10.45 26.73 -0.32
CA ARG A 139 10.36 27.35 1.01
C ARG A 139 10.35 28.87 0.90
N LYS A 140 9.25 29.49 1.33
CA LYS A 140 9.09 30.94 1.46
C LYS A 140 9.10 31.32 2.93
N ILE A 141 9.48 32.56 3.23
CA ILE A 141 9.21 33.15 4.55
C ILE A 141 7.69 33.33 4.65
N GLN A 142 7.07 32.69 5.64
CA GLN A 142 5.64 32.74 5.88
C GLN A 142 5.34 32.56 7.37
N ALA A 143 4.16 33.04 7.80
CA ALA A 143 3.76 32.95 9.20
C ALA A 143 3.51 31.50 9.65
N THR A 144 2.93 30.68 8.79
CA THR A 144 2.59 29.27 9.06
C THR A 144 3.80 28.34 8.89
N CYS A 145 3.80 27.22 9.62
CA CYS A 145 4.86 26.23 9.51
C CYS A 145 4.91 25.64 8.08
N PRO A 146 6.05 25.73 7.36
CA PRO A 146 6.19 25.15 6.04
C PRO A 146 6.47 23.64 6.06
N TYR A 147 6.79 23.08 7.23
CA TYR A 147 7.17 21.67 7.34
C TYR A 147 5.96 20.76 7.20
N ARG A 148 6.12 19.67 6.45
CA ARG A 148 5.16 18.56 6.45
C ARG A 148 5.20 17.90 7.82
N LEU A 149 4.05 17.49 8.35
CA LEU A 149 3.98 16.83 9.65
C LEU A 149 4.76 15.50 9.58
N PHE A 150 5.54 15.20 10.60
CA PHE A 150 6.44 14.03 10.67
C PHE A 150 7.60 14.01 9.67
N ASP A 151 7.81 15.09 8.91
CA ASP A 151 8.97 15.21 8.02
C ASP A 151 10.25 15.49 8.81
N GLN A 152 11.39 15.40 8.14
CA GLN A 152 12.71 15.55 8.73
C GLN A 152 12.86 16.87 9.53
N ASP A 153 12.34 17.99 9.02
CA ASP A 153 12.39 19.27 9.73
C ASP A 153 11.36 19.38 10.86
N CYS A 154 10.23 18.67 10.77
CA CYS A 154 9.24 18.62 11.83
C CYS A 154 9.72 17.80 13.03
N ARG A 155 10.54 16.75 12.79
CA ARG A 155 11.17 15.89 13.80
C ARG A 155 10.25 15.09 14.73
N LEU A 156 8.93 15.17 14.56
CA LEU A 156 8.00 14.27 15.26
C LEU A 156 8.09 12.87 14.65
N ALA A 157 8.18 11.85 15.51
CA ALA A 157 8.18 10.46 15.07
C ALA A 157 6.76 10.05 14.66
N LYS A 158 6.52 9.78 13.37
CA LYS A 158 5.23 9.34 12.80
C LYS A 158 4.62 8.17 13.58
N ALA A 159 5.47 7.21 13.99
CA ALA A 159 5.05 6.00 14.70
C ALA A 159 4.35 6.29 16.05
N ASN A 160 4.71 7.37 16.74
CA ASN A 160 4.12 7.71 18.04
C ASN A 160 2.67 8.21 17.95
N TYR A 161 2.19 8.50 16.72
CA TYR A 161 0.86 9.04 16.45
C TYR A 161 0.04 8.13 15.52
N ALA A 162 0.53 6.92 15.26
CA ALA A 162 -0.18 5.93 14.47
C ALA A 162 -1.35 5.35 15.26
N VAL A 163 -2.56 5.46 14.73
CA VAL A 163 -3.78 4.90 15.32
C VAL A 163 -4.29 3.79 14.40
N LYS A 164 -4.06 2.54 14.79
CA LYS A 164 -4.51 1.35 14.06
C LYS A 164 -5.99 1.08 14.36
N THR A 165 -6.82 0.93 13.33
CA THR A 165 -8.27 0.70 13.46
C THR A 165 -8.81 -0.10 12.26
N THR A 166 -10.07 -0.52 12.32
CA THR A 166 -10.78 -1.22 11.23
C THR A 166 -11.94 -0.39 10.70
N ILE A 167 -12.27 -0.60 9.43
CA ILE A 167 -13.38 0.06 8.77
C ILE A 167 -14.66 -0.77 8.98
N LYS A 168 -15.72 -0.12 9.44
CA LYS A 168 -17.05 -0.72 9.59
C LYS A 168 -17.90 -0.52 8.34
N SER A 169 -17.92 0.70 7.81
CA SER A 169 -18.67 1.01 6.60
C SER A 169 -18.07 2.19 5.84
N VAL A 170 -18.33 2.22 4.53
CA VAL A 170 -17.89 3.28 3.61
C VAL A 170 -19.08 3.69 2.75
N ASP A 171 -19.45 4.96 2.81
CA ASP A 171 -20.37 5.60 1.86
C ASP A 171 -19.69 6.79 1.20
N LYS A 172 -19.08 6.53 0.04
CA LYS A 172 -18.37 7.50 -0.81
C LYS A 172 -17.22 8.20 -0.07
N LEU A 173 -17.51 9.29 0.64
CA LEU A 173 -16.55 10.07 1.42
C LEU A 173 -16.73 9.85 2.92
N ASN A 174 -17.90 9.38 3.37
CA ASN A 174 -18.19 9.14 4.77
C ASN A 174 -17.74 7.73 5.15
N MET A 175 -17.06 7.61 6.27
CA MET A 175 -16.59 6.35 6.80
C MET A 175 -16.98 6.22 8.26
N GLU A 176 -17.38 5.01 8.64
CA GLU A 176 -17.50 4.60 10.03
C GLU A 176 -16.36 3.64 10.35
N LEU A 177 -15.54 3.97 11.35
CA LEU A 177 -14.44 3.17 11.85
C LEU A 177 -14.74 2.72 13.29
N ARG A 178 -13.82 1.97 13.91
CA ARG A 178 -14.00 1.44 15.27
C ARG A 178 -13.01 2.04 16.26
N GLY A 179 -13.43 2.27 17.49
CA GLY A 179 -12.54 2.59 18.62
C GLY A 179 -11.93 3.99 18.57
N LEU A 180 -12.62 4.98 18.00
CA LEU A 180 -12.13 6.36 17.90
C LEU A 180 -12.79 7.33 18.89
N GLU A 181 -13.66 6.84 19.79
CA GLU A 181 -14.45 7.65 20.72
C GLU A 181 -13.60 8.42 21.75
N ALA A 182 -12.37 7.96 22.00
CA ALA A 182 -11.43 8.63 22.90
C ALA A 182 -10.78 9.88 22.29
N TYR A 183 -10.87 10.08 20.97
CA TYR A 183 -10.27 11.21 20.29
C TYR A 183 -11.24 12.39 20.24
N ALA A 184 -10.71 13.59 20.49
CA ALA A 184 -11.49 14.82 20.39
C ALA A 184 -12.03 15.04 18.97
N ASP A 185 -13.16 15.75 18.87
CA ASP A 185 -13.71 16.21 17.59
C ASP A 185 -12.60 16.90 16.78
N ASN A 186 -12.47 16.49 15.52
CA ASN A 186 -11.47 16.95 14.56
C ASN A 186 -10.00 16.74 14.95
N TYR A 187 -9.70 15.79 15.84
CA TYR A 187 -8.31 15.35 16.09
C TYR A 187 -7.58 14.91 14.80
N PHE A 188 -8.29 14.25 13.88
CA PHE A 188 -7.75 13.79 12.60
C PHE A 188 -7.97 14.77 11.44
N LEU A 189 -8.50 15.97 11.69
CA LEU A 189 -8.68 17.00 10.65
C LEU A 189 -7.37 17.26 9.92
N ILE A 190 -7.40 17.26 8.58
CA ILE A 190 -6.24 17.38 7.68
C ILE A 190 -5.10 16.38 7.95
N GLY A 191 -5.42 15.31 8.70
CA GLY A 191 -4.58 14.14 8.89
C GLY A 191 -4.71 13.18 7.72
N MET A 192 -4.20 11.96 7.90
CA MET A 192 -4.19 10.94 6.85
C MET A 192 -4.75 9.62 7.38
N ILE A 193 -5.51 8.92 6.54
CA ILE A 193 -5.77 7.49 6.65
C ILE A 193 -4.87 6.78 5.64
N GLU A 194 -4.15 5.77 6.10
CA GLU A 194 -3.25 4.92 5.32
C GLU A 194 -3.91 3.55 5.15
N ASP A 195 -4.09 3.11 3.91
CA ASP A 195 -4.57 1.76 3.60
C ASP A 195 -3.41 0.74 3.71
N PRO A 196 -3.71 -0.58 3.68
CA PRO A 196 -2.69 -1.63 3.72
C PRO A 196 -1.64 -1.56 2.61
N SER A 197 -1.96 -0.97 1.45
CA SER A 197 -1.01 -0.78 0.34
C SER A 197 -0.11 0.46 0.50
N GLY A 198 -0.34 1.29 1.53
CA GLY A 198 0.46 2.47 1.85
C GLY A 198 -0.02 3.77 1.18
N VAL A 199 -1.18 3.75 0.54
CA VAL A 199 -1.83 4.94 -0.02
C VAL A 199 -2.41 5.79 1.11
N LEU A 200 -2.08 7.08 1.09
CA LEU A 200 -2.53 8.06 2.06
C LEU A 200 -3.67 8.90 1.49
N ILE A 201 -4.79 8.95 2.22
CA ILE A 201 -5.95 9.79 1.90
C ILE A 201 -6.14 10.83 3.01
N THR A 202 -6.32 12.08 2.62
CA THR A 202 -6.53 13.17 3.59
C THR A 202 -7.92 13.09 4.21
N ILE A 203 -7.98 13.31 5.52
CA ILE A 203 -9.22 13.39 6.31
C ILE A 203 -9.68 14.85 6.37
N ASP A 204 -10.94 15.10 6.02
CA ASP A 204 -11.58 16.42 6.02
C ASP A 204 -12.27 16.76 7.35
N SER A 205 -12.83 15.77 8.05
CA SER A 205 -13.33 15.93 9.43
C SER A 205 -13.37 14.60 10.18
N SER A 206 -13.39 14.66 11.50
CA SER A 206 -13.51 13.49 12.37
C SER A 206 -14.39 13.77 13.59
N LYS A 207 -15.31 12.86 13.93
CA LYS A 207 -16.13 12.96 15.14
C LYS A 207 -16.52 11.57 15.65
N GLY A 208 -16.04 11.21 16.84
CA GLY A 208 -16.12 9.84 17.33
C GLY A 208 -15.63 8.86 16.26
N ASN A 209 -16.45 7.88 15.92
CA ASN A 209 -16.14 6.85 14.91
C ASN A 209 -16.36 7.29 13.45
N GLN A 210 -16.81 8.52 13.20
CA GLN A 210 -17.12 9.00 11.87
C GLN A 210 -15.97 9.84 11.30
N LEU A 211 -15.54 9.52 10.08
CA LEU A 211 -14.58 10.30 9.31
C LEU A 211 -15.20 10.72 7.98
N VAL A 212 -14.85 11.92 7.51
CA VAL A 212 -15.12 12.35 6.13
C VAL A 212 -13.79 12.50 5.39
N LEU A 213 -13.64 11.85 4.24
CA LEU A 213 -12.45 11.95 3.41
C LEU A 213 -12.50 13.17 2.49
N LYS A 214 -11.32 13.74 2.19
CA LYS A 214 -11.19 14.85 1.24
C LYS A 214 -11.44 14.42 -0.20
N ARG A 215 -11.20 13.15 -0.50
CA ARG A 215 -11.44 12.51 -1.80
C ARG A 215 -11.87 11.07 -1.60
N ARG A 216 -12.56 10.54 -2.60
CA ARG A 216 -12.99 9.14 -2.64
C ARG A 216 -11.77 8.21 -2.79
N PHE A 217 -11.86 7.05 -2.15
CA PHE A 217 -10.93 5.93 -2.29
C PHE A 217 -11.75 4.63 -2.19
N ASP A 218 -12.00 4.01 -3.33
CA ASP A 218 -12.91 2.86 -3.46
C ASP A 218 -12.35 1.59 -2.82
N SER A 219 -11.03 1.47 -2.77
CA SER A 219 -10.37 0.31 -2.15
C SER A 219 -10.68 0.15 -0.66
N PHE A 220 -11.11 1.21 0.05
CA PHE A 220 -11.59 1.08 1.44
C PHE A 220 -12.84 0.21 1.57
N SER A 221 -13.72 0.19 0.57
CA SER A 221 -14.92 -0.66 0.59
C SER A 221 -14.59 -2.15 0.51
N ASN A 222 -13.44 -2.52 -0.08
CA ASN A 222 -13.01 -3.91 -0.20
C ASN A 222 -12.48 -4.49 1.12
N ILE A 223 -12.11 -3.62 2.06
CA ILE A 223 -11.53 -4.00 3.36
C ILE A 223 -12.45 -3.63 4.54
N ALA A 224 -13.64 -3.10 4.25
CA ALA A 224 -14.67 -2.85 5.25
C ALA A 224 -15.31 -4.18 5.67
N ILE A 225 -15.42 -4.39 6.98
CA ILE A 225 -16.00 -5.60 7.55
C ILE A 225 -17.17 -5.25 8.46
N SER A 226 -18.20 -6.08 8.48
CA SER A 226 -19.33 -5.96 9.39
C SER A 226 -18.92 -6.19 10.85
N ASP A 227 -19.77 -5.80 11.80
CA ASP A 227 -19.50 -6.03 13.23
C ASP A 227 -19.46 -7.52 13.59
N ALA A 228 -20.25 -8.35 12.89
CA ALA A 228 -20.22 -9.80 13.07
C ALA A 228 -18.89 -10.41 12.59
N GLU A 229 -18.40 -10.02 11.40
CA GLU A 229 -17.09 -10.46 10.88
C GLU A 229 -15.95 -9.98 11.77
N TYR A 230 -15.98 -8.72 12.20
CA TYR A 230 -14.98 -8.19 13.12
C TYR A 230 -14.96 -8.96 14.45
N THR A 231 -16.13 -9.24 15.03
CA THR A 231 -16.22 -10.00 16.29
C THR A 231 -15.64 -11.40 16.13
N ALA A 232 -16.00 -12.11 15.06
CA ALA A 232 -15.47 -13.45 14.77
C ALA A 232 -13.94 -13.47 14.62
N LEU A 233 -13.36 -12.46 13.95
CA LEU A 233 -11.91 -12.34 13.83
C LEU A 233 -11.23 -12.05 15.17
N MET A 234 -11.81 -11.17 15.99
CA MET A 234 -11.25 -10.86 17.31
C MET A 234 -11.39 -12.05 18.28
N ASP A 235 -12.46 -12.83 18.19
CA ASP A 235 -12.66 -14.06 18.95
C ASP A 235 -11.64 -15.15 18.54
N ASP A 236 -11.35 -15.29 17.24
CA ASP A 236 -10.31 -16.21 16.74
C ASP A 236 -8.92 -15.80 17.23
N ILE A 237 -8.58 -14.51 17.18
CA ILE A 237 -7.32 -13.99 17.74
C ILE A 237 -7.24 -14.30 19.24
N ALA A 238 -8.32 -14.10 20.00
CA ALA A 238 -8.35 -14.41 21.43
C ALA A 238 -8.13 -15.90 21.70
N LEU A 239 -8.77 -16.79 20.92
CA LEU A 239 -8.57 -18.23 20.99
C LEU A 239 -7.10 -18.62 20.70
N LYS A 240 -6.52 -18.08 19.61
CA LYS A 240 -5.12 -18.37 19.23
C LYS A 240 -4.11 -17.79 20.22
N THR A 241 -4.39 -16.64 20.83
CA THR A 241 -3.60 -16.07 21.91
C THR A 241 -3.60 -16.99 23.13
N GLN A 242 -4.76 -17.53 23.50
CA GLN A 242 -4.87 -18.50 24.59
C GLN A 242 -4.13 -19.79 24.26
N ALA A 243 -4.24 -20.30 23.03
CA ALA A 243 -3.52 -21.51 22.61
C ALA A 243 -1.99 -21.35 22.69
N LEU A 244 -1.46 -20.17 22.34
CA LEU A 244 -0.04 -19.87 22.51
C LEU A 244 0.35 -19.83 24.00
N ALA A 245 -0.46 -19.21 24.85
CA ALA A 245 -0.22 -19.18 26.29
C ALA A 245 -0.25 -20.59 26.90
N ASP A 246 -1.19 -21.44 26.47
CA ASP A 246 -1.30 -22.84 26.92
C ASP A 246 -0.08 -23.67 26.47
N ALA A 247 0.40 -23.47 25.23
CA ALA A 247 1.61 -24.12 24.74
C ALA A 247 2.86 -23.71 25.53
N GLN A 248 3.01 -22.42 25.84
CA GLN A 248 4.09 -21.91 26.69
C GLN A 248 4.02 -22.47 28.12
N ALA A 249 2.83 -22.56 28.71
CA ALA A 249 2.62 -23.17 30.01
C ALA A 249 2.94 -24.67 30.01
N ALA A 250 2.57 -25.40 28.96
CA ALA A 250 2.90 -26.81 28.78
C ALA A 250 4.42 -27.03 28.69
N LEU A 251 5.14 -26.19 27.93
CA LEU A 251 6.60 -26.25 27.89
C LEU A 251 7.23 -26.02 29.27
N ALA A 252 6.74 -25.03 30.03
CA ALA A 252 7.25 -24.77 31.38
C ALA A 252 7.06 -25.97 32.33
N LEU A 253 5.92 -26.66 32.24
CA LEU A 253 5.66 -27.88 33.00
C LEU A 253 6.59 -29.04 32.58
N LYS A 254 6.77 -29.26 31.28
CA LYS A 254 7.66 -30.31 30.76
C LYS A 254 9.14 -30.02 31.05
N GLN A 255 9.54 -28.75 31.04
CA GLN A 255 10.86 -28.30 31.48
C GLN A 255 11.11 -28.66 32.95
N THR A 256 10.14 -28.38 33.83
CA THR A 256 10.22 -28.74 35.26
C THR A 256 10.33 -30.26 35.44
N ALA A 257 9.56 -31.05 34.69
CA ALA A 257 9.63 -32.51 34.75
C ALA A 257 10.99 -33.05 34.27
N TYR A 258 11.56 -32.48 33.21
CA TYR A 258 12.91 -32.81 32.74
C TYR A 258 13.97 -32.51 33.80
N GLU A 259 13.90 -31.34 34.45
CA GLU A 259 14.82 -30.94 35.52
C GLU A 259 14.73 -31.88 36.72
N GLN A 260 13.52 -32.27 37.12
CA GLN A 260 13.30 -33.25 38.20
C GLN A 260 13.85 -34.64 37.85
N ALA A 261 13.65 -35.11 36.61
CA ALA A 261 14.19 -36.39 36.14
C ALA A 261 15.73 -36.37 36.11
N LEU A 262 16.33 -35.25 35.68
CA LEU A 262 17.77 -35.06 35.66
C LEU A 262 18.36 -35.03 37.07
N GLU A 263 17.70 -34.35 38.01
CA GLU A 263 18.11 -34.32 39.42
C GLU A 263 18.02 -35.72 40.05
N ALA A 264 16.94 -36.46 39.79
CA ALA A 264 16.80 -37.84 40.27
C ALA A 264 17.92 -38.76 39.76
N LEU A 265 18.27 -38.65 38.48
CA LEU A 265 19.37 -39.42 37.88
C LEU A 265 20.73 -39.02 38.47
N ASN A 266 20.99 -37.73 38.67
CA ASN A 266 22.25 -37.24 39.26
C ASN A 266 22.46 -37.67 40.71
N ASN A 267 21.36 -37.94 41.44
CA ASN A 267 21.39 -38.39 42.83
C ASN A 267 21.52 -39.92 42.99
N ALA A 268 21.37 -40.70 41.91
CA ALA A 268 21.42 -42.16 41.93
C ALA A 268 22.84 -42.70 41.64
N ALA A 269 23.23 -43.81 42.27
CA ALA A 269 24.49 -44.48 41.95
C ALA A 269 24.31 -45.38 40.71
N PRO A 270 25.32 -45.52 39.82
CA PRO A 270 25.21 -46.38 38.63
C PRO A 270 24.90 -47.85 38.92
N GLU A 271 25.26 -48.32 40.11
CA GLU A 271 24.99 -49.67 40.61
C GLU A 271 23.56 -49.88 41.15
N ASP A 272 22.72 -48.84 41.25
CA ASP A 272 21.33 -48.99 41.71
C ASP A 272 20.50 -49.83 40.72
N PRO A 273 19.69 -50.81 41.19
CA PRO A 273 18.85 -51.65 40.33
C PRO A 273 17.88 -50.89 39.43
N ASN A 274 17.49 -49.68 39.83
CA ASN A 274 16.54 -48.83 39.12
C ASN A 274 17.21 -47.72 38.28
N TYR A 275 18.55 -47.73 38.15
CA TYR A 275 19.28 -46.67 37.43
C TYR A 275 18.83 -46.54 35.97
N GLN A 276 18.59 -47.66 35.28
CA GLN A 276 18.13 -47.66 33.89
C GLN A 276 16.74 -47.03 33.74
N ASP A 277 15.83 -47.28 34.69
CA ASP A 277 14.49 -46.67 34.67
C ASP A 277 14.56 -45.14 34.77
N LEU A 278 15.53 -44.60 35.52
CA LEU A 278 15.77 -43.15 35.62
C LEU A 278 16.34 -42.56 34.32
N VAL A 279 17.21 -43.30 33.62
CA VAL A 279 17.73 -42.92 32.30
C VAL A 279 16.58 -42.86 31.28
N ASP A 280 15.72 -43.88 31.27
CA ASP A 280 14.58 -43.96 30.36
C ASP A 280 13.54 -42.87 30.68
N ALA A 281 13.31 -42.56 31.96
CA ALA A 281 12.44 -41.47 32.40
C ALA A 281 12.97 -40.09 31.97
N LEU A 282 14.28 -39.86 32.06
CA LEU A 282 14.91 -38.63 31.58
C LEU A 282 14.77 -38.49 30.05
N ALA A 283 15.02 -39.57 29.31
CA ALA A 283 14.86 -39.58 27.85
C ALA A 283 13.41 -39.29 27.45
N LEU A 284 12.42 -39.89 28.13
CA LEU A 284 11.01 -39.59 27.93
C LEU A 284 10.69 -38.12 28.22
N ALA A 285 11.10 -37.60 29.38
CA ALA A 285 10.88 -36.21 29.75
C ALA A 285 11.52 -35.23 28.74
N GLU A 286 12.69 -35.56 28.19
CA GLU A 286 13.33 -34.80 27.13
C GLU A 286 12.51 -34.81 25.84
N THR A 287 12.01 -35.97 25.40
CA THR A 287 11.15 -36.06 24.20
C THR A 287 9.86 -35.26 24.37
N GLU A 288 9.22 -35.31 25.54
CA GLU A 288 8.00 -34.56 25.82
C GLU A 288 8.25 -33.04 25.89
N LYS A 289 9.37 -32.63 26.50
CA LYS A 289 9.81 -31.22 26.53
C LYS A 289 10.06 -30.71 25.11
N ASN A 290 10.78 -31.48 24.28
CA ASN A 290 11.06 -31.09 22.91
C ASN A 290 9.77 -30.99 22.08
N ALA A 291 8.85 -31.95 22.21
CA ALA A 291 7.54 -31.89 21.56
C ALA A 291 6.71 -30.67 22.01
N ALA A 292 6.76 -30.29 23.30
CA ALA A 292 6.11 -29.09 23.79
C ALA A 292 6.78 -27.81 23.24
N ALA A 293 8.09 -27.80 23.07
CA ALA A 293 8.83 -26.70 22.47
C ALA A 293 8.47 -26.52 20.98
N ASP A 294 8.33 -27.61 20.23
CA ASP A 294 7.95 -27.61 18.81
C ASP A 294 6.52 -27.09 18.57
N ALA A 295 5.64 -27.15 19.59
CA ALA A 295 4.26 -26.66 19.49
C ALA A 295 4.15 -25.12 19.53
N ILE A 296 5.12 -24.42 20.15
CA ILE A 296 5.11 -22.96 20.26
C ILE A 296 5.17 -22.26 18.89
N PRO A 297 6.14 -22.54 18.00
CA PRO A 297 6.20 -21.87 16.70
C PRO A 297 4.98 -22.15 15.82
N ILE A 298 4.28 -23.29 16.02
CA ILE A 298 3.02 -23.60 15.35
C ILE A 298 1.93 -22.64 15.87
N ALA A 299 1.77 -22.52 17.19
CA ALA A 299 0.80 -21.61 17.78
C ALA A 299 1.08 -20.13 17.44
N GLU A 300 2.36 -19.72 17.42
CA GLU A 300 2.78 -18.39 16.97
C GLU A 300 2.42 -18.13 15.50
N ALA A 301 2.64 -19.12 14.62
CA ALA A 301 2.29 -18.99 13.20
C ALA A 301 0.77 -18.91 12.99
N GLU A 302 -0.02 -19.68 13.74
CA GLU A 302 -1.48 -19.61 13.71
C GLU A 302 -2.00 -18.26 14.22
N LEU A 303 -1.48 -17.75 15.34
CA LEU A 303 -1.82 -16.43 15.87
C LEU A 303 -1.47 -15.34 14.87
N ARG A 304 -0.27 -15.36 14.29
CA ARG A 304 0.13 -14.39 13.26
C ARG A 304 -0.80 -14.42 12.05
N SER A 305 -1.18 -15.61 11.58
CA SER A 305 -2.12 -15.75 10.46
C SER A 305 -3.50 -15.17 10.79
N ALA A 306 -3.98 -15.34 12.04
CA ALA A 306 -5.24 -14.75 12.50
C ALA A 306 -5.15 -13.22 12.59
N GLU A 307 -4.04 -12.67 13.10
CA GLU A 307 -3.79 -11.23 13.18
C GLU A 307 -3.69 -10.58 11.78
N GLU A 308 -3.05 -11.24 10.82
CA GLU A 308 -2.94 -10.80 9.42
C GLU A 308 -4.27 -10.84 8.67
N ALA A 309 -5.22 -11.67 9.09
CA ALA A 309 -6.55 -11.75 8.49
C ALA A 309 -7.41 -10.52 8.78
N VAL A 310 -7.05 -9.70 9.78
CA VAL A 310 -7.80 -8.49 10.12
C VAL A 310 -7.38 -7.31 9.21
N PRO A 311 -8.30 -6.74 8.42
CA PRO A 311 -8.00 -5.62 7.55
C PRO A 311 -7.89 -4.31 8.34
N TYR A 312 -6.68 -3.93 8.71
CA TYR A 312 -6.42 -2.69 9.41
C TYR A 312 -6.09 -1.53 8.48
N VAL A 313 -6.50 -0.34 8.90
CA VAL A 313 -6.01 0.95 8.38
C VAL A 313 -5.31 1.70 9.50
N THR A 314 -4.44 2.63 9.13
CA THR A 314 -3.72 3.46 10.11
C THR A 314 -4.09 4.93 9.93
N LEU A 315 -4.58 5.56 10.99
CA LEU A 315 -4.85 6.99 11.02
C LEU A 315 -3.67 7.74 11.61
N TYR A 316 -3.45 8.95 11.09
CA TYR A 316 -2.49 9.91 11.61
C TYR A 316 -3.17 11.26 11.76
N PRO A 317 -2.91 11.99 12.86
CA PRO A 317 -3.53 13.28 13.07
C PRO A 317 -2.98 14.33 12.10
N GLY A 318 -3.70 15.44 11.94
CA GLY A 318 -3.29 16.55 11.11
C GLY A 318 -2.65 17.70 11.89
N CYS A 319 -2.11 18.67 11.17
CA CYS A 319 -1.47 19.84 11.79
C CYS A 319 -1.86 21.13 11.06
N LEU A 320 -2.54 22.03 11.77
CA LEU A 320 -2.99 23.34 11.27
C LEU A 320 -1.86 24.33 10.98
N LYS A 321 -0.59 23.93 11.18
CA LYS A 321 0.62 24.73 10.90
C LYS A 321 0.74 26.03 11.69
N THR A 322 -0.02 26.18 12.78
CA THR A 322 0.08 27.31 13.71
C THR A 322 1.02 26.99 14.89
N PRO A 323 1.55 28.00 15.60
CA PRO A 323 2.31 27.77 16.83
C PRO A 323 1.53 26.99 17.88
N ASP A 324 0.23 27.28 18.06
CA ASP A 324 -0.63 26.59 19.02
C ASP A 324 -0.82 25.11 18.66
N ALA A 325 -1.04 24.81 17.37
CA ALA A 325 -1.10 23.43 16.91
C ALA A 325 0.24 22.72 17.15
N CYS A 326 1.37 23.39 16.89
CA CYS A 326 2.70 22.82 17.15
C CYS A 326 2.96 22.56 18.64
N LYS A 327 2.46 23.45 19.51
CA LYS A 327 2.49 23.30 20.96
C LYS A 327 1.64 22.13 21.45
N ALA A 328 0.50 21.85 20.81
CA ALA A 328 -0.31 20.67 21.14
C ALA A 328 0.45 19.35 20.93
N TYR A 329 1.41 19.32 20.00
CA TYR A 329 2.35 18.21 19.81
C TYR A 329 3.61 18.27 20.69
N SER A 330 3.70 19.24 21.60
CA SER A 330 4.92 19.53 22.37
C SER A 330 6.16 19.76 21.49
N ASN A 331 5.97 20.33 20.29
CA ASN A 331 7.01 20.42 19.26
C ASN A 331 7.37 21.86 18.84
N LEU A 332 6.97 22.85 19.63
CA LEU A 332 7.19 24.27 19.33
C LEU A 332 8.65 24.64 19.02
N PRO A 333 9.69 24.05 19.66
CA PRO A 333 11.09 24.33 19.30
C PRO A 333 11.46 23.98 17.84
N ASN A 334 10.71 23.10 17.18
CA ASN A 334 10.90 22.72 15.78
C ASN A 334 9.89 23.40 14.84
N TYR A 335 9.21 24.46 15.29
CA TYR A 335 8.33 25.25 14.45
C TYR A 335 9.13 26.01 13.38
N GLY A 336 8.83 25.74 12.10
CA GLY A 336 9.56 26.35 10.97
C GLY A 336 8.97 27.65 10.42
N GLY A 337 7.83 28.11 10.94
CA GLY A 337 7.18 29.34 10.50
C GLY A 337 7.69 30.57 11.24
N PHE A 338 7.35 31.75 10.73
CA PHE A 338 7.71 33.03 11.33
C PHE A 338 6.44 33.79 11.75
N PRO A 339 5.83 33.47 12.91
CA PRO A 339 4.47 33.90 13.25
C PRO A 339 4.35 35.42 13.44
N PHE A 340 5.47 36.11 13.64
CA PHE A 340 5.55 37.55 13.84
C PHE A 340 6.03 38.31 12.59
N VAL A 341 6.11 37.65 11.42
CA VAL A 341 6.39 38.36 10.17
C VAL A 341 5.30 39.43 9.95
N PRO A 342 5.68 40.70 9.72
CA PRO A 342 4.71 41.74 9.43
C PRO A 342 3.87 41.40 8.19
N GLY A 343 2.55 41.50 8.31
CA GLY A 343 1.63 41.28 7.19
C GLY A 343 1.55 42.46 6.21
N ASP A 344 1.94 43.65 6.66
CA ASP A 344 1.98 44.86 5.85
C ASP A 344 3.28 44.90 5.03
N ASN A 345 3.18 45.24 3.75
CA ASN A 345 4.36 45.49 2.92
C ASN A 345 5.05 46.78 3.40
N PRO A 346 6.28 46.72 3.93
CA PRO A 346 6.99 47.88 4.47
C PRO A 346 7.31 48.95 3.41
N LEU A 347 7.14 48.63 2.12
CA LEU A 347 7.35 49.57 1.01
C LEU A 347 6.08 50.35 0.63
N VAL A 348 4.89 49.92 1.07
CA VAL A 348 3.60 50.55 0.71
C VAL A 348 3.11 51.48 1.81
N ARG A 349 3.43 51.17 3.06
CA ARG A 349 3.07 51.98 4.23
C ARG A 349 4.35 52.62 4.77
N GLN A 350 4.60 53.88 4.41
CA GLN A 350 5.65 54.65 5.09
C GLN A 350 5.35 54.62 6.59
N VAL A 351 6.36 54.28 7.38
CA VAL A 351 6.33 54.45 8.84
C VAL A 351 6.23 55.97 9.04
N VAL A 352 5.03 56.46 9.36
CA VAL A 352 4.78 57.86 9.69
C VAL A 352 5.22 58.14 11.12
#